data_AF-A0A7W5LNF4-F1
#
_entry.id   AF-A0A7W5LNF4-F1
#
_cell.length_a   1.000
_cell.length_b   1.000
_cell.length_c   1.000
_cell.angle_alpha   90.00
_cell.angle_beta   90.00
_cell.angle_gamma   90.00
#
_symmetry.space_group_name_H-M   'P 1'
#
loop_
_entity.id
_entity.type
_entity.pdbx_description
1 polymer ?
#
loop_
_entity_poly.entity_id
_entity_poly.type
_entity_poly.pdbx_seq_one_letter_code
_entity_poly.pdbx_strand_id
1 'polypeptide(L)'
;MCEAAILGLGVTLTAVPDALPYMESGTLVRLLPYWYADAGPITLYYAKRTLLPARTRVFIDFIRENSRKARMVERFAGSLGPMSY
;
A
#
# COMPACT_ATOMS: atom_id res chain seq x y z
N MET A 1 -11.17 6.52 8.12
CA MET A 1 -11.74 6.86 6.81
C MET A 1 -12.53 5.70 6.21
N CYS A 2 -11.95 4.50 6.05
CA CYS A 2 -12.66 3.32 5.54
C CYS A 2 -13.96 3.02 6.31
N GLU A 3 -13.94 3.07 7.64
CA GLU A 3 -15.12 2.79 8.48
C GLU A 3 -16.34 3.64 8.12
N ALA A 4 -16.16 4.93 7.87
CA ALA A 4 -17.26 5.81 7.48
C ALA A 4 -17.87 5.41 6.13
N ALA A 5 -17.03 4.98 5.17
CA ALA A 5 -17.50 4.47 3.88
C ALA A 5 -18.23 3.12 4.02
N ILE A 6 -17.72 2.24 4.89
CA ILE A 6 -18.35 0.94 5.20
C ILE A 6 -19.74 1.14 5.83
N LEU A 7 -19.89 2.14 6.71
CA LEU A 7 -21.17 2.52 7.31
C LEU A 7 -22.11 3.28 6.35
N GLY A 8 -21.73 3.48 5.09
CA GLY A 8 -22.57 4.15 4.09
C GLY A 8 -22.66 5.67 4.24
N LEU A 9 -21.72 6.29 4.98
CA LEU A 9 -21.71 7.75 5.21
C LEU A 9 -21.11 8.55 4.03
N GLY A 10 -20.71 7.88 2.95
CA GLY A 10 -20.24 8.52 1.72
C GLY A 10 -19.05 7.79 1.08
N VAL A 11 -18.27 8.55 0.29
CA VAL A 11 -17.08 8.09 -0.43
C VAL A 11 -15.81 8.61 0.24
N THR A 12 -14.69 7.88 0.13
CA THR A 12 -13.43 8.30 0.73
C THR A 12 -12.23 8.08 -0.19
N LEU A 13 -11.26 9.00 -0.12
CA LEU A 13 -9.93 8.83 -0.69
C LEU A 13 -8.98 8.44 0.43
N THR A 14 -8.37 7.26 0.33
CA THR A 14 -7.48 6.70 1.36
C THR A 14 -6.34 5.93 0.72
N ALA A 15 -5.32 5.60 1.51
CA ALA A 15 -4.20 4.79 1.03
C ALA A 15 -4.67 3.36 0.72
N VAL A 16 -4.15 2.78 -0.37
CA VAL A 16 -4.50 1.41 -0.79
C VAL A 16 -4.32 0.37 0.32
N PRO A 17 -3.24 0.38 1.14
CA PRO A 17 -3.07 -0.58 2.23
C PRO A 17 -4.24 -0.60 3.24
N ASP A 18 -4.85 0.56 3.50
CA ASP A 18 -5.96 0.68 4.46
C ASP A 18 -7.28 0.17 3.87
N ALA A 19 -7.45 0.29 2.56
CA ALA A 19 -8.66 -0.15 1.86
C ALA A 19 -8.58 -1.62 1.40
N LEU A 20 -7.37 -2.15 1.18
CA LEU A 20 -7.14 -3.44 0.53
C LEU A 20 -7.90 -4.61 1.17
N PRO A 21 -7.94 -4.78 2.51
CA PRO A 21 -8.68 -5.90 3.11
C PRO A 21 -10.18 -5.85 2.78
N TYR A 22 -10.74 -4.65 2.72
CA TYR A 22 -12.15 -4.42 2.42
C TYR A 22 -12.46 -4.49 0.93
N MET A 23 -11.47 -4.20 0.08
CA MET A 23 -11.57 -4.44 -1.36
C MET A 23 -11.51 -5.93 -1.68
N GLU A 24 -10.64 -6.68 -1.00
CA GLU A 24 -10.53 -8.14 -1.14
C GLU A 24 -11.80 -8.86 -0.65
N SER A 25 -12.44 -8.36 0.40
CA SER A 25 -13.73 -8.89 0.89
C SER A 25 -14.95 -8.44 0.07
N GLY A 26 -14.79 -7.45 -0.81
CA GLY A 26 -15.88 -6.81 -1.55
C GLY A 26 -16.74 -5.85 -0.72
N THR A 27 -16.38 -5.57 0.53
CA THR A 27 -17.09 -4.61 1.39
C THR A 27 -16.89 -3.17 0.92
N LEU A 28 -15.73 -2.86 0.34
CA LEU A 28 -15.46 -1.61 -0.36
C LEU A 28 -15.12 -1.89 -1.82
N VAL A 29 -15.48 -0.96 -2.70
CA VAL A 29 -15.18 -1.05 -4.13
C VAL A 29 -14.49 0.22 -4.61
N ARG A 30 -13.61 0.08 -5.61
CA ARG A 30 -12.96 1.22 -6.25
C ARG A 30 -13.92 1.89 -7.23
N LEU A 31 -14.35 3.12 -6.90
CA LEU A 31 -15.30 3.87 -7.72
C LEU A 31 -14.69 4.45 -9.00
N LEU A 32 -13.43 4.88 -8.95
CA LEU A 32 -12.72 5.49 -10.08
C LEU A 32 -11.49 4.63 -10.46
N PRO A 33 -11.65 3.62 -11.33
CA PRO A 33 -10.57 2.66 -11.65
C PRO A 33 -9.38 3.28 -12.37
N TYR A 34 -9.59 4.33 -13.16
CA TYR A 34 -8.56 4.99 -13.97
C TYR A 34 -7.99 6.25 -13.32
N TRP A 35 -8.36 6.53 -12.07
CA TRP A 35 -7.93 7.71 -11.35
C TRP A 35 -7.32 7.31 -10.00
N TYR A 36 -6.19 7.92 -9.65
CA TYR A 36 -5.56 7.82 -8.34
C TYR A 36 -4.74 9.08 -8.06
N ALA A 37 -4.51 9.36 -6.78
CA ALA A 37 -3.50 10.31 -6.35
C ALA A 37 -2.22 9.53 -6.01
N ASP A 38 -1.09 9.95 -6.57
CA ASP A 38 0.21 9.39 -6.20
C ASP A 38 0.63 9.95 -4.83
N ALA A 39 0.68 9.07 -3.82
CA ALA A 39 1.13 9.41 -2.46
C ALA A 39 2.65 9.30 -2.29
N GLY A 40 3.37 8.94 -3.37
CA GLY A 40 4.80 8.67 -3.36
C GLY A 40 5.16 7.28 -2.82
N PRO A 41 6.46 6.93 -2.85
CA PRO A 41 6.92 5.61 -2.43
C PRO A 41 6.96 5.48 -0.90
N ILE A 42 6.62 4.29 -0.39
CA ILE A 42 6.93 3.91 1.00
C ILE A 42 8.45 3.75 1.11
N THR A 43 9.10 4.64 1.87
CA THR A 43 10.56 4.72 1.94
C THR A 43 11.07 4.48 3.35
N LEU A 44 12.10 3.65 3.48
CA LEU A 44 12.82 3.42 4.74
C LEU A 44 14.02 4.35 4.85
N TYR A 45 13.95 5.31 5.78
CA TYR A 45 15.01 6.29 6.03
C TYR A 45 15.94 5.86 7.17
N TYR A 46 17.24 6.11 7.00
CA TYR A 46 18.26 5.85 8.03
C TYR A 46 19.37 6.91 7.97
N ALA A 47 20.02 7.16 9.10
CA ALA A 47 20.82 8.37 9.32
C ALA A 47 22.15 8.46 8.54
N LYS A 48 22.83 7.33 8.26
CA LYS A 48 24.21 7.37 7.74
C LYS A 48 24.38 6.53 6.47
N ARG A 49 24.80 7.17 5.38
CA ARG A 49 25.04 6.53 4.06
C ARG A 49 26.28 5.62 4.02
N THR A 50 27.20 5.76 4.97
CA THR A 50 28.46 4.99 5.06
C THR A 50 28.48 4.12 6.32
N LEU A 51 28.98 2.89 6.18
CA LEU A 51 29.11 1.90 7.25
C LEU A 51 27.79 1.59 7.96
N LEU A 52 26.84 1.04 7.21
CA LEU A 52 25.53 0.64 7.71
C LEU A 52 25.71 -0.47 8.77
N PRO A 53 25.37 -0.22 10.07
CA PRO A 53 25.58 -1.20 11.13
C PRO A 53 24.94 -2.54 10.80
N ALA A 54 25.58 -3.65 11.17
CA ALA A 54 25.12 -4.99 10.80
C ALA A 54 23.64 -5.23 11.16
N ARG A 55 23.21 -4.79 12.34
CA ARG A 55 21.81 -4.89 12.78
C ARG A 55 20.83 -4.14 11.87
N THR A 56 21.16 -2.92 11.47
CA THR A 56 20.33 -2.13 10.55
C THR A 56 20.28 -2.76 9.17
N ARG A 57 21.39 -3.34 8.71
CA ARG A 57 21.45 -4.06 7.42
C ARG A 57 20.50 -5.24 7.42
N VAL A 58 20.61 -6.11 8.43
CA VAL A 58 19.74 -7.28 8.59
C VAL A 58 18.26 -6.88 8.63
N PHE A 59 17.93 -5.78 9.32
CA PHE A 59 16.56 -5.28 9.36
C PHE A 59 16.07 -4.78 7.98
N ILE A 60 16.88 -4.00 7.25
CA ILE A 60 16.54 -3.55 5.90
C ILE A 60 16.33 -4.74 4.97
N ASP A 61 17.22 -5.74 5.04
CA ASP A 61 17.12 -6.96 4.22
C ASP A 61 15.86 -7.75 4.56
N PHE A 62 15.52 -7.86 5.85
CA PHE A 62 14.26 -8.46 6.30
C PHE A 62 13.04 -7.75 5.71
N ILE A 63 12.97 -6.42 5.80
CA ILE A 63 11.83 -5.65 5.26
C ILE A 63 11.74 -5.85 3.74
N ARG A 64 12.86 -5.70 3.02
CA ARG A 64 12.91 -5.89 1.56
C ARG A 64 12.40 -7.27 1.14
N GLU A 65 12.86 -8.31 1.81
CA GLU A 65 12.48 -9.69 1.48
C GLU A 65 11.00 -9.96 1.74
N ASN A 66 10.47 -9.50 2.87
CA ASN A 66 9.05 -9.65 3.17
C ASN A 66 8.17 -8.83 2.23
N SER A 67 8.58 -7.61 1.87
CA SER A 67 7.84 -6.79 0.91
C SER A 67 7.78 -7.43 -0.48
N ARG A 68 8.88 -8.06 -0.91
CA ARG A 68 8.94 -8.83 -2.16
C ARG A 68 8.02 -10.04 -2.12
N LYS A 69 8.12 -10.87 -1.06
CA LYS A 69 7.28 -12.07 -0.87
C LYS A 69 5.79 -11.74 -0.86
N ALA A 70 5.41 -10.66 -0.20
CA ALA A 70 4.02 -10.21 -0.13
C ALA A 70 3.55 -9.44 -1.38
N ARG A 71 4.42 -9.26 -2.39
CA ARG A 71 4.15 -8.48 -3.62
C ARG A 71 3.57 -7.11 -3.30
N MET A 72 4.10 -6.44 -2.27
CA MET A 72 3.51 -5.21 -1.73
C MET A 72 3.43 -4.08 -2.76
N VAL A 73 4.41 -3.95 -3.64
CA VAL A 73 4.40 -2.93 -4.71
C VAL A 73 3.19 -3.09 -5.61
N GLU A 74 2.89 -4.33 -6.01
CA GLU A 74 1.75 -4.62 -6.87
C GLU A 74 0.44 -4.46 -6.07
N ARG A 75 0.33 -5.06 -4.89
CA ARG A 75 -0.90 -4.99 -4.08
C ARG A 75 -1.26 -3.56 -3.66
N PHE A 76 -0.27 -2.68 -3.50
CA PHE A 76 -0.47 -1.29 -3.08
C PHE A 76 -0.46 -0.29 -4.24
N ALA A 77 -0.27 -0.76 -5.47
CA ALA A 77 -0.26 0.11 -6.64
C ALA A 77 -1.65 0.72 -6.86
N GLY A 78 -1.77 2.03 -6.60
CA GLY A 78 -2.97 2.79 -6.95
C GLY A 78 -3.26 2.82 -8.44
N SER A 79 -2.30 2.48 -9.30
CA SER A 79 -2.44 2.44 -10.76
C SER A 79 -3.04 1.13 -11.30
N LEU A 80 -3.15 0.07 -10.49
CA LEU A 80 -3.83 -1.15 -10.92
C LEU A 80 -5.34 -0.90 -10.91
N GLY A 81 -5.85 -0.41 -12.03
CA GLY A 81 -7.26 -0.59 -12.37
C GLY A 81 -7.59 -2.09 -12.40
N PRO A 82 -8.85 -2.49 -12.20
CA PRO A 82 -9.23 -3.88 -12.40
C PRO A 82 -8.81 -4.30 -13.82
N MET A 83 -8.06 -5.40 -13.94
CA MET A 83 -8.00 -6.14 -15.20
C MET A 83 -9.44 -6.60 -15.48
N SER A 84 -10.15 -5.83 -16.31
CA SER A 84 -11.32 -6.32 -17.04
C SER A 84 -10.79 -7.41 -18.00
N TYR A 85 -11.30 -8.63 -18.06
CA TYR A 85 -12.66 -9.16 -17.92
C TYR A 85 -12.66 -10.50 -17.17
#